data_AF-J3MQB0-F1
#
_entry.id   AF-J3MQB0-F1
#
_cell.length_a   1.000
_cell.length_b   1.000
_cell.length_c   1.000
_cell.angle_alpha   90.00
_cell.angle_beta   90.00
_cell.angle_gamma   90.00
#
_symmetry.space_group_name_H-M   'P 1'
#
loop_
_entity.id
_entity.type
_entity.pdbx_description
1 polymer ?
#
loop_
_entity_poly.entity_id
_entity_poly.type
_entity_poly.pdbx_seq_one_letter_code
_entity_poly.pdbx_strand_id
1 'polypeptide(L)'
;MLLLPNSVVFPVSFLAVLAAGGVATTVNPSSSPKEIAAQARATGASLVLASRDGARKLLSPLAAPVVLVPEILDLSVGAAAEDEDQRAFAEFRALLDDDSESAEIATVVGQDDAAAILFSSGTTGRSKGVVLTHRNLIAMVELFVRFEASQYARGARENVYLAALPMFHVYGLSLFAVGLLSLGTTVVVMRRFDVREAVRAIGRYRVTHLPLVPPIMAAMGGGRRPSAAGGGGLPGAGLLRRRADKGHAHPRIPSGLPPSRFHSGLWHDRIYCRWNSRFQH
;
A
#
# COMPACT_ATOMS: atom_id res chain seq x y z
N MET A 1 12.72 -4.34 -9.24
CA MET A 1 12.79 -3.48 -8.04
C MET A 1 11.89 -2.27 -8.23
N LEU A 2 11.08 -1.93 -7.23
CA LEU A 2 10.21 -0.75 -7.21
C LEU A 2 10.82 0.31 -6.30
N LEU A 3 11.33 1.39 -6.90
CA LEU A 3 11.80 2.61 -6.25
C LEU A 3 10.74 3.70 -6.45
N LEU A 4 9.56 3.46 -5.87
CA LEU A 4 8.36 4.26 -6.07
C LEU A 4 7.83 4.78 -4.73
N PRO A 5 7.39 6.06 -4.66
CA PRO A 5 6.61 6.54 -3.53
C PRO A 5 5.19 5.96 -3.57
N ASN A 6 4.38 6.30 -2.56
CA ASN A 6 2.95 6.03 -2.64
C ASN A 6 2.37 6.72 -3.86
N SER A 7 1.75 5.94 -4.74
CA SER A 7 1.04 6.42 -5.92
C SER A 7 -0.04 5.41 -6.31
N VAL A 8 -0.95 5.81 -7.19
CA VAL A 8 -1.93 4.88 -7.77
C VAL A 8 -1.26 3.84 -8.67
N VAL A 9 -0.07 4.14 -9.18
CA VAL A 9 0.69 3.26 -10.08
C VAL A 9 1.52 2.23 -9.32
N PHE A 10 1.85 2.48 -8.05
CA PHE A 10 2.55 1.52 -7.20
C PHE A 10 1.88 0.13 -7.18
N PRO A 11 0.58 -0.03 -6.86
CA PRO A 11 -0.08 -1.34 -6.91
C PRO A 11 -0.06 -1.95 -8.31
N VAL A 12 -0.26 -1.15 -9.35
CA VAL A 12 -0.24 -1.61 -10.75
C VAL A 12 1.12 -2.20 -11.08
N SER A 13 2.20 -1.48 -10.82
CA SER A 13 3.57 -1.95 -11.02
C SER A 13 3.90 -3.19 -10.19
N PHE A 14 3.44 -3.26 -8.94
CA PHE A 14 3.69 -4.41 -8.07
C PHE A 14 2.98 -5.66 -8.61
N LEU A 15 1.68 -5.55 -8.91
CA LEU A 15 0.88 -6.66 -9.43
C LEU A 15 1.32 -7.08 -10.84
N ALA A 16 1.75 -6.15 -11.69
CA ALA A 16 2.29 -6.45 -13.02
C ALA A 16 3.54 -7.32 -12.93
N VAL A 17 4.45 -7.02 -11.99
CA VAL A 17 5.64 -7.86 -11.76
C VAL A 17 5.24 -9.28 -11.34
N LEU A 18 4.27 -9.41 -10.43
CA LEU A 18 3.78 -10.73 -10.02
C LEU A 18 3.08 -11.48 -11.15
N ALA A 19 2.26 -10.79 -11.94
CA ALA A 19 1.55 -11.36 -13.07
C ALA A 19 2.51 -11.83 -14.18
N ALA A 20 3.65 -11.17 -14.36
CA ALA A 20 4.71 -11.59 -15.26
C ALA A 20 5.57 -12.76 -14.69
N GLY A 21 5.28 -13.26 -13.49
CA GLY A 21 6.08 -14.29 -12.80
C GLY A 21 7.41 -13.77 -12.24
N GLY A 22 7.57 -12.46 -12.13
CA GLY A 22 8.74 -11.82 -11.54
C GLY A 22 8.66 -11.72 -10.02
N VAL A 23 9.83 -11.60 -9.37
CA VAL A 23 9.92 -11.38 -7.92
C VAL A 23 10.03 -9.88 -7.62
N ALA A 24 9.04 -9.32 -6.94
CA ALA A 24 9.02 -7.90 -6.60
C ALA A 24 9.88 -7.59 -5.37
N THR A 25 10.79 -6.64 -5.47
CA THR A 25 11.42 -6.02 -4.29
C THR A 25 11.07 -4.53 -4.25
N THR A 26 10.76 -4.02 -3.08
CA THR A 26 10.43 -2.61 -2.85
C THR A 26 11.54 -1.96 -2.03
N VAL A 27 11.83 -0.69 -2.32
CA VAL A 27 12.85 0.07 -1.59
C VAL A 27 12.25 1.39 -1.11
N ASN A 28 12.65 1.84 0.06
CA ASN A 28 12.26 3.14 0.58
C ASN A 28 12.80 4.24 -0.36
N PRO A 29 11.93 5.07 -0.98
CA PRO A 29 12.37 6.16 -1.84
C PRO A 29 13.23 7.20 -1.12
N SER A 30 13.20 7.24 0.22
CA SER A 30 14.04 8.12 1.04
C SER A 30 15.43 7.55 1.33
N SER A 31 15.69 6.29 0.98
CA SER A 31 17.02 5.68 1.14
C SER A 31 18.09 6.42 0.35
N SER A 32 19.32 6.32 0.84
CA SER A 32 20.49 6.87 0.18
C SER A 32 20.80 6.10 -1.12
N PRO A 33 21.48 6.74 -2.09
CA PRO A 33 21.97 6.07 -3.30
C PRO A 33 22.73 4.77 -3.03
N LYS A 34 23.56 4.75 -1.97
CA LYS A 34 24.37 3.57 -1.59
C LYS A 34 23.49 2.42 -1.10
N GLU A 35 22.47 2.71 -0.30
CA GLU A 35 21.53 1.69 0.19
C GLU A 35 20.68 1.12 -0.94
N ILE A 36 20.19 1.97 -1.85
CA ILE A 36 19.42 1.56 -3.03
C ILE A 36 20.27 0.62 -3.91
N ALA A 37 21.51 1.02 -4.21
CA ALA A 37 22.44 0.20 -5.00
C ALA A 37 22.80 -1.12 -4.30
N ALA A 38 23.01 -1.10 -2.97
CA ALA A 38 23.27 -2.31 -2.20
C ALA A 38 22.09 -3.29 -2.26
N GLN A 39 20.85 -2.78 -2.12
CA GLN A 39 19.65 -3.60 -2.22
C GLN A 39 19.45 -4.15 -3.65
N ALA A 40 19.72 -3.35 -4.68
CA ALA A 40 19.61 -3.77 -6.07
C ALA A 40 20.57 -4.92 -6.38
N ARG A 41 21.83 -4.83 -5.89
CA ARG A 41 22.82 -5.90 -6.01
C ARG A 41 22.45 -7.14 -5.21
N ALA A 42 22.02 -6.97 -3.95
CA ALA A 42 21.68 -8.08 -3.07
C ALA A 42 20.48 -8.90 -3.57
N THR A 43 19.57 -8.27 -4.32
CA THR A 43 18.40 -8.92 -4.92
C THR A 43 18.64 -9.41 -6.35
N GLY A 44 19.78 -9.08 -6.96
CA GLY A 44 20.01 -9.35 -8.38
C GLY A 44 18.96 -8.68 -9.27
N ALA A 45 18.52 -7.47 -8.92
CA ALA A 45 17.46 -6.78 -9.65
C ALA A 45 17.79 -6.72 -11.16
N SER A 46 16.87 -7.21 -11.99
CA SER A 46 16.98 -7.21 -13.46
C SER A 46 16.30 -6.01 -14.13
N LEU A 47 15.42 -5.32 -13.40
CA LEU A 47 14.70 -4.13 -13.84
C LEU A 47 14.41 -3.24 -12.64
N VAL A 48 14.51 -1.92 -12.81
CA VAL A 48 14.12 -0.93 -11.80
C VAL A 48 12.98 -0.07 -12.34
N LEU A 49 11.84 -0.12 -11.67
CA LEU A 49 10.73 0.81 -11.86
C LEU A 49 10.91 1.97 -10.87
N ALA A 50 11.17 3.17 -11.36
CA ALA A 50 11.53 4.31 -10.53
C ALA A 50 10.69 5.56 -10.82
N SER A 51 10.38 6.33 -9.77
CA SER A 51 9.90 7.71 -9.98
C SER A 51 11.05 8.59 -10.45
N ARG A 52 10.74 9.78 -10.99
CA ARG A 52 11.76 10.76 -11.40
C ARG A 52 12.73 11.09 -10.26
N ASP A 53 12.20 11.30 -9.04
CA ASP A 53 12.98 11.53 -7.83
C ASP A 53 13.88 10.34 -7.49
N GLY A 54 13.36 9.12 -7.64
CA GLY A 54 14.09 7.88 -7.39
C GLY A 54 15.23 7.70 -8.37
N ALA A 55 14.97 7.88 -9.66
CA ALA A 55 15.96 7.73 -10.72
C ALA A 55 17.14 8.72 -10.56
N ARG A 56 16.88 9.96 -10.13
CA ARG A 56 17.94 10.94 -9.82
C ARG A 56 18.91 10.48 -8.72
N LYS A 57 18.50 9.55 -7.86
CA LYS A 57 19.37 8.98 -6.80
C LYS A 57 20.26 7.85 -7.32
N LEU A 58 20.04 7.36 -8.53
CA LEU A 58 20.84 6.29 -9.14
C LEU A 58 22.12 6.90 -9.76
N LEU A 59 22.98 7.45 -8.88
CA LEU A 59 24.20 8.18 -9.25
C LEU A 59 25.28 7.31 -9.93
N SER A 60 25.18 5.99 -9.81
CA SER A 60 26.02 5.04 -10.52
C SER A 60 25.13 4.14 -11.36
N PRO A 61 25.53 3.81 -12.60
CA PRO A 61 24.76 2.92 -13.44
C PRO A 61 24.54 1.61 -12.67
N LEU A 62 23.27 1.31 -12.42
CA LEU A 62 22.89 -0.04 -12.03
C LEU A 62 23.08 -0.94 -13.25
N ALA A 63 23.39 -2.21 -13.03
CA ALA A 63 23.42 -3.20 -14.12
C ALA A 63 22.02 -3.40 -14.75
N ALA A 64 20.97 -3.04 -14.02
CA ALA A 64 19.59 -3.17 -14.45
C ALA A 64 19.11 -1.92 -15.23
N PRO A 65 18.33 -2.10 -16.31
CA PRO A 65 17.58 -1.01 -16.92
C PRO A 65 16.66 -0.32 -15.90
N VAL A 66 16.47 0.98 -16.10
CA VAL A 66 15.61 1.83 -15.27
C VAL A 66 14.48 2.36 -16.13
N VAL A 67 13.25 1.96 -15.83
CA VAL A 67 12.04 2.49 -16.46
C VAL A 67 11.42 3.53 -15.52
N LEU A 68 11.22 4.73 -16.04
CA LEU A 68 10.54 5.80 -15.30
C LEU A 68 9.04 5.52 -15.24
N VAL A 69 8.48 5.64 -14.05
CA VAL A 69 7.04 5.43 -13.79
C VAL A 69 6.41 6.74 -13.31
N PRO A 70 5.31 7.18 -13.94
CA PRO A 70 4.61 8.38 -13.50
C PRO A 70 3.88 8.13 -12.17
N GLU A 71 3.73 9.17 -11.35
CA GLU A 71 2.98 9.06 -10.10
C GLU A 71 1.46 9.18 -10.31
N ILE A 72 1.07 9.85 -11.39
CA ILE A 72 -0.31 9.98 -11.84
C ILE A 72 -0.40 9.34 -13.21
N LEU A 73 -1.31 8.38 -13.35
CA LEU A 73 -1.55 7.70 -14.62
C LEU A 73 -2.74 8.34 -15.32
N ASP A 74 -2.45 9.04 -16.42
CA ASP A 74 -3.47 9.49 -17.36
C ASP A 74 -3.57 8.48 -18.52
N LEU A 75 -4.67 7.74 -18.55
CA LEU A 75 -4.96 6.75 -19.59
C LEU A 75 -5.52 7.36 -20.87
N SER A 76 -5.88 8.66 -20.86
CA SER A 76 -6.46 9.33 -22.04
C SER A 76 -5.41 9.77 -23.07
N VAL A 77 -4.14 9.77 -22.69
CA VAL A 77 -3.02 10.21 -23.52
C VAL A 77 -2.35 8.98 -24.14
N GLY A 78 -2.31 8.83 -25.47
CA GLY A 78 -1.58 7.72 -26.11
C GLY A 78 -0.05 7.86 -26.01
N ALA A 79 0.70 6.82 -26.38
CA ALA A 79 2.18 6.85 -26.42
C ALA A 79 2.78 7.97 -27.30
N ALA A 80 2.03 8.52 -28.25
CA ALA A 80 2.45 9.60 -29.16
C ALA A 80 2.34 11.00 -28.53
N ALA A 81 2.93 11.15 -27.36
CA ALA A 81 2.92 12.40 -26.63
C ALA A 81 3.94 13.44 -27.14
N GLU A 82 3.49 14.67 -27.37
CA GLU A 82 4.37 15.77 -27.79
C GLU A 82 5.06 16.48 -26.62
N ASP A 83 4.55 16.34 -25.39
CA ASP A 83 5.07 16.96 -24.17
C ASP A 83 6.34 16.25 -23.66
N GLU A 84 7.34 17.02 -23.25
CA GLU A 84 8.63 16.53 -22.73
C GLU A 84 8.44 15.63 -21.51
N ASP A 85 7.47 15.97 -20.64
CA ASP A 85 7.18 15.17 -19.45
C ASP A 85 6.58 13.81 -19.82
N GLN A 86 5.78 13.74 -20.88
CA GLN A 86 5.15 12.50 -21.33
C GLN A 86 6.13 11.59 -22.06
N ARG A 87 7.07 12.16 -22.85
CA ARG A 87 8.17 11.40 -23.47
C ARG A 87 9.07 10.72 -22.43
N ALA A 88 9.27 11.34 -21.28
CA ALA A 88 10.08 10.76 -20.21
C ALA A 88 9.51 9.43 -19.67
N PHE A 89 8.22 9.16 -19.86
CA PHE A 89 7.54 7.94 -19.43
C PHE A 89 7.17 7.02 -20.60
N ALA A 90 7.68 7.27 -21.82
CA ALA A 90 7.30 6.55 -23.03
C ALA A 90 7.49 5.03 -22.90
N GLU A 91 8.58 4.57 -22.29
CA GLU A 91 8.82 3.14 -22.04
C GLU A 91 7.74 2.52 -21.15
N PHE A 92 7.35 3.21 -20.07
CA PHE A 92 6.28 2.73 -19.20
C PHE A 92 4.92 2.73 -19.90
N ARG A 93 4.64 3.74 -20.74
CA ARG A 93 3.40 3.77 -21.54
C ARG A 93 3.36 2.65 -22.57
N ALA A 94 4.48 2.38 -23.23
CA ALA A 94 4.59 1.28 -24.17
C ALA A 94 4.27 -0.07 -23.50
N LEU A 95 4.66 -0.26 -22.23
CA LEU A 95 4.27 -1.45 -21.45
C LEU A 95 2.77 -1.53 -21.13
N LEU A 96 2.04 -0.41 -21.16
CA LEU A 96 0.59 -0.38 -20.94
C LEU A 96 -0.21 -0.54 -22.23
N ASP A 97 0.30 0.02 -23.33
CA ASP A 97 -0.31 0.00 -24.66
C ASP A 97 0.02 -1.29 -25.44
N ASP A 98 0.86 -2.16 -24.88
CA ASP A 98 1.16 -3.47 -25.42
C ASP A 98 -0.09 -4.38 -25.31
N ASP A 99 -0.93 -4.28 -26.34
CA ASP A 99 -2.10 -5.13 -26.59
C ASP A 99 -1.70 -6.53 -27.10
N SER A 100 -0.52 -7.06 -26.71
CA SER A 100 -0.25 -8.49 -26.84
C SER A 100 -1.24 -9.25 -25.96
N GLU A 101 -2.46 -9.43 -26.51
CA GLU A 101 -3.59 -10.14 -25.95
C GLU A 101 -3.08 -11.36 -25.24
N SER A 102 -3.03 -11.29 -23.91
CA SER A 102 -2.77 -12.44 -23.05
C SER A 102 -1.75 -13.36 -23.71
N ALA A 103 -0.53 -12.88 -24.04
CA ALA A 103 0.58 -13.80 -24.23
C ALA A 103 0.46 -14.71 -23.02
N GLU A 104 -0.03 -15.94 -23.24
CA GLU A 104 -0.45 -16.83 -22.15
C GLU A 104 0.61 -16.65 -21.11
N ILE A 105 0.27 -16.27 -19.87
CA ILE A 105 1.27 -16.06 -18.83
C ILE A 105 2.03 -17.40 -18.77
N ALA A 106 3.11 -17.48 -19.54
CA ALA A 106 3.67 -18.77 -19.99
C ALA A 106 4.44 -19.37 -18.82
N THR A 107 4.73 -18.52 -17.85
CA THR A 107 5.16 -18.82 -16.52
C THR A 107 3.98 -19.37 -15.72
N VAL A 108 3.94 -20.70 -15.61
CA VAL A 108 3.17 -21.35 -14.53
C VAL A 108 3.79 -20.90 -13.20
N VAL A 109 3.12 -19.97 -12.52
CA VAL A 109 3.53 -19.47 -11.19
C VAL A 109 2.83 -20.29 -10.11
N GLY A 110 3.61 -21.01 -9.31
CA GLY A 110 3.15 -21.76 -8.15
C GLY A 110 2.95 -20.89 -6.92
N GLN A 111 2.08 -21.33 -6.00
CA GLN A 111 1.88 -20.62 -4.72
C GLN A 111 3.14 -20.59 -3.85
N ASP A 112 4.02 -21.57 -3.97
CA ASP A 112 5.25 -21.65 -3.18
C ASP A 112 6.45 -20.94 -3.84
N ASP A 113 6.26 -20.41 -5.05
CA ASP A 113 7.27 -19.57 -5.70
C ASP A 113 7.41 -18.23 -4.99
N ALA A 114 8.62 -17.65 -5.07
CA ALA A 114 8.90 -16.34 -4.51
C ALA A 114 8.09 -15.27 -5.25
N ALA A 115 7.31 -14.49 -4.50
CA ALA A 115 6.56 -13.34 -5.02
C ALA A 115 7.29 -12.03 -4.73
N ALA A 116 7.87 -11.90 -3.53
CA ALA A 116 8.49 -10.66 -3.12
C ALA A 116 9.73 -10.84 -2.23
N ILE A 117 10.64 -9.86 -2.26
CA ILE A 117 11.75 -9.74 -1.33
C ILE A 117 11.65 -8.39 -0.63
N LEU A 118 11.29 -8.41 0.66
CA LEU A 118 11.16 -7.20 1.48
C LEU A 118 12.31 -7.11 2.47
N PHE A 119 12.87 -5.91 2.64
CA PHE A 119 14.00 -5.71 3.54
C PHE A 119 13.53 -5.28 4.93
N SER A 120 14.11 -5.91 5.95
CA SER A 120 13.91 -5.56 7.35
C SER A 120 15.23 -5.10 7.95
N SER A 121 15.19 -4.06 8.79
CA SER A 121 16.39 -3.45 9.38
C SER A 121 17.21 -4.40 10.26
N GLY A 122 16.62 -5.49 10.76
CA GLY A 122 17.30 -6.50 11.59
C GLY A 122 17.86 -5.94 12.91
N THR A 123 18.01 -6.79 13.92
CA THR A 123 18.63 -6.39 15.20
C THR A 123 20.15 -6.25 15.12
N THR A 124 20.76 -6.80 14.06
CA THR A 124 22.21 -6.87 13.85
C THR A 124 22.77 -5.72 12.99
N GLY A 125 21.98 -4.66 12.75
CA GLY A 125 22.36 -3.46 11.99
C GLY A 125 22.45 -3.61 10.47
N ARG A 126 22.65 -4.84 9.95
CA ARG A 126 22.57 -5.15 8.52
C ARG A 126 21.15 -5.54 8.11
N SER A 127 20.61 -4.84 7.12
CA SER A 127 19.30 -5.11 6.54
C SER A 127 19.25 -6.49 5.88
N LYS A 128 18.22 -7.28 6.16
CA LYS A 128 18.03 -8.64 5.62
C LYS A 128 16.84 -8.69 4.69
N GLY A 129 17.04 -9.28 3.51
CA GLY A 129 15.96 -9.59 2.58
C GLY A 129 15.15 -10.79 3.07
N VAL A 130 13.84 -10.60 3.21
CA VAL A 130 12.88 -11.62 3.57
C VAL A 130 12.15 -12.03 2.30
N VAL A 131 12.32 -13.28 1.89
CA VAL A 131 11.60 -13.87 0.76
C VAL A 131 10.18 -14.20 1.20
N LEU A 132 9.20 -13.71 0.45
CA LEU A 132 7.79 -13.99 0.62
C LEU A 132 7.29 -14.73 -0.60
N THR A 133 6.60 -15.85 -0.39
CA THR A 133 5.97 -16.61 -1.47
C THR A 133 4.62 -16.03 -1.85
N HIS A 134 4.08 -16.45 -3.00
CA HIS A 134 2.70 -16.12 -3.38
C HIS A 134 1.71 -16.56 -2.29
N ARG A 135 1.92 -17.74 -1.68
CA ARG A 135 1.11 -18.26 -0.56
C ARG A 135 1.15 -17.32 0.63
N ASN A 136 2.29 -16.72 0.96
CA ASN A 136 2.37 -15.74 2.04
C ASN A 136 1.51 -14.52 1.75
N LEU A 137 1.56 -13.99 0.52
CA LEU A 137 0.73 -12.84 0.12
C LEU A 137 -0.75 -13.19 0.11
N ILE A 138 -1.13 -14.35 -0.41
CA ILE A 138 -2.52 -14.84 -0.43
C ILE A 138 -3.05 -14.98 1.01
N ALA A 139 -2.30 -15.63 1.91
CA ALA A 139 -2.70 -15.80 3.30
C ALA A 139 -2.88 -14.46 4.02
N MET A 140 -2.03 -13.48 3.70
CA MET A 140 -2.12 -12.12 4.23
C MET A 140 -3.37 -11.39 3.72
N VAL A 141 -3.68 -11.50 2.42
CA VAL A 141 -4.92 -10.95 1.83
C VAL A 141 -6.16 -11.59 2.46
N GLU A 142 -6.18 -12.92 2.59
CA GLU A 142 -7.29 -13.66 3.20
C GLU A 142 -7.55 -13.21 4.64
N LEU A 143 -6.49 -12.96 5.42
CA LEU A 143 -6.61 -12.42 6.77
C LEU A 143 -7.28 -11.04 6.77
N PHE A 144 -6.91 -10.16 5.84
CA PHE A 144 -7.53 -8.84 5.70
C PHE A 144 -8.99 -8.92 5.27
N VAL A 145 -9.31 -9.77 4.30
CA VAL A 145 -10.69 -9.99 3.83
C VAL A 145 -11.59 -10.42 4.99
N ARG A 146 -11.12 -11.38 5.80
CA ARG A 146 -11.86 -11.85 6.99
C ARG A 146 -11.94 -10.78 8.07
N PHE A 147 -10.87 -10.03 8.30
CA PHE A 147 -10.86 -8.93 9.25
C PHE A 147 -11.92 -7.87 8.86
N GLU A 148 -11.88 -7.36 7.63
CA GLU A 148 -12.85 -6.39 7.10
C GLU A 148 -14.30 -6.87 7.27
N ALA A 149 -14.58 -8.10 6.85
CA ALA A 149 -15.91 -8.69 6.96
C ALA A 149 -16.38 -8.87 8.42
N SER A 150 -15.47 -9.07 9.36
CA SER A 150 -15.79 -9.26 10.78
C SER A 150 -15.94 -7.96 11.57
N GLN A 151 -15.21 -6.91 11.19
CA GLN A 151 -15.13 -5.67 11.97
C GLN A 151 -16.18 -4.65 11.58
N TYR A 152 -16.61 -4.66 10.31
CA TYR A 152 -17.44 -3.59 9.77
C TYR A 152 -18.79 -4.11 9.31
N ALA A 153 -19.85 -3.41 9.73
CA ALA A 153 -21.22 -3.71 9.30
C ALA A 153 -21.50 -3.29 7.84
N ARG A 154 -20.67 -2.40 7.29
CA ARG A 154 -20.75 -1.92 5.91
C ARG A 154 -19.99 -2.85 4.97
N GLY A 155 -20.45 -2.94 3.72
CA GLY A 155 -19.72 -3.67 2.70
C GLY A 155 -18.39 -2.99 2.39
N ALA A 156 -17.35 -3.78 2.07
CA ALA A 156 -16.01 -3.24 1.81
C ALA A 156 -15.98 -2.17 0.70
N ARG A 157 -16.87 -2.25 -0.29
CA ARG A 157 -17.00 -1.26 -1.38
C ARG A 157 -17.49 0.11 -0.93
N GLU A 158 -18.10 0.20 0.25
CA GLU A 158 -18.51 1.48 0.86
C GLU A 158 -17.37 2.12 1.65
N ASN A 159 -16.32 1.35 1.96
CA ASN A 159 -15.17 1.84 2.70
C ASN A 159 -14.28 2.70 1.79
N VAL A 160 -13.85 3.83 2.35
CA VAL A 160 -12.85 4.74 1.81
C VAL A 160 -11.67 4.79 2.77
N TYR A 161 -10.51 4.34 2.31
CA TYR A 161 -9.25 4.30 3.06
C TYR A 161 -8.33 5.44 2.64
N LEU A 162 -7.67 6.08 3.60
CA LEU A 162 -6.56 7.00 3.30
C LEU A 162 -5.21 6.25 3.39
N ALA A 163 -4.53 6.08 2.26
CA ALA A 163 -3.21 5.47 2.19
C ALA A 163 -2.11 6.45 2.62
N ALA A 164 -1.94 6.56 3.93
CA ALA A 164 -0.92 7.37 4.59
C ALA A 164 0.37 6.61 4.92
N LEU A 165 0.32 5.27 4.93
CA LEU A 165 1.47 4.43 5.23
C LEU A 165 2.25 4.10 3.96
N PRO A 166 3.58 3.92 4.03
CA PRO A 166 4.37 3.65 2.84
C PRO A 166 4.06 2.28 2.22
N MET A 167 3.72 2.25 0.94
CA MET A 167 3.43 1.03 0.16
C MET A 167 4.67 0.18 -0.07
N PHE A 168 5.88 0.74 0.03
CA PHE A 168 7.12 -0.04 -0.03
C PHE A 168 7.37 -0.89 1.23
N HIS A 169 6.66 -0.62 2.32
CA HIS A 169 6.78 -1.35 3.60
C HIS A 169 5.65 -2.37 3.73
N VAL A 170 5.91 -3.53 4.34
CA VAL A 170 4.96 -4.66 4.40
C VAL A 170 3.55 -4.27 4.87
N TYR A 171 3.43 -3.36 5.84
CA TYR A 171 2.12 -2.90 6.32
C TYR A 171 1.35 -2.12 5.24
N GLY A 172 1.97 -1.15 4.57
CA GLY A 172 1.32 -0.42 3.48
C GLY A 172 1.14 -1.26 2.22
N LEU A 173 2.10 -2.13 1.91
CA LEU A 173 2.04 -3.07 0.78
C LEU A 173 0.84 -4.00 0.92
N SER A 174 0.75 -4.67 2.06
CA SER A 174 -0.29 -5.65 2.32
C SER A 174 -1.68 -5.07 2.26
N LEU A 175 -1.86 -3.88 2.82
CA LEU A 175 -3.16 -3.23 2.87
C LEU A 175 -3.52 -2.54 1.54
N PHE A 176 -2.67 -1.64 1.05
CA PHE A 176 -3.02 -0.77 -0.08
C PHE A 176 -2.62 -1.31 -1.45
N ALA A 177 -1.57 -2.13 -1.53
CA ALA A 177 -1.08 -2.63 -2.81
C ALA A 177 -1.70 -3.97 -3.23
N VAL A 178 -2.26 -4.73 -2.28
CA VAL A 178 -2.83 -6.06 -2.55
C VAL A 178 -4.19 -6.25 -1.86
N GLY A 179 -4.27 -6.08 -0.54
CA GLY A 179 -5.43 -6.46 0.28
C GLY A 179 -6.72 -5.74 -0.08
N LEU A 180 -6.77 -4.41 0.05
CA LEU A 180 -7.98 -3.62 -0.18
C LEU A 180 -8.46 -3.65 -1.63
N LEU A 181 -7.53 -3.87 -2.59
CA LEU A 181 -7.88 -4.00 -4.00
C LEU A 181 -8.73 -5.25 -4.26
N SER A 182 -8.44 -6.36 -3.56
CA SER A 182 -9.22 -7.60 -3.69
C SER A 182 -10.69 -7.46 -3.25
N LEU A 183 -10.99 -6.44 -2.43
CA LEU A 183 -12.31 -6.17 -1.89
C LEU A 183 -13.11 -5.15 -2.72
N GLY A 184 -12.46 -4.47 -3.67
CA GLY A 184 -13.06 -3.34 -4.39
C GLY A 184 -13.24 -2.09 -3.52
N THR A 185 -12.44 -1.95 -2.46
CA THR A 185 -12.46 -0.80 -1.56
C THR A 185 -11.84 0.44 -2.22
N THR A 186 -12.35 1.63 -1.90
CA THR A 186 -11.75 2.88 -2.40
C THR A 186 -10.53 3.28 -1.58
N VAL A 187 -9.40 3.57 -2.25
CA VAL A 187 -8.17 4.04 -1.60
C VAL A 187 -7.82 5.43 -2.11
N VAL A 188 -7.81 6.42 -1.20
CA VAL A 188 -7.29 7.76 -1.43
C VAL A 188 -5.79 7.73 -1.14
N VAL A 189 -4.96 7.93 -2.16
CA VAL A 189 -3.51 7.84 -2.02
C VAL A 189 -2.91 9.18 -1.63
N MET A 190 -2.04 9.16 -0.62
CA MET A 190 -1.24 10.31 -0.22
C MET A 190 0.23 9.95 -0.40
N ARG A 191 0.95 10.70 -1.26
CA ARG A 191 2.35 10.45 -1.61
C ARG A 191 3.25 10.37 -0.38
N ARG A 192 3.06 11.30 0.55
CA ARG A 192 3.73 11.39 1.84
C ARG A 192 2.75 11.93 2.86
N PHE A 193 2.75 11.37 4.06
CA PHE A 193 1.88 11.85 5.12
C PHE A 193 2.13 13.33 5.44
N ASP A 194 1.08 14.14 5.32
CA ASP A 194 0.97 15.49 5.86
C ASP A 194 -0.35 15.59 6.65
N VAL A 195 -0.28 16.12 7.88
CA VAL A 195 -1.45 16.16 8.78
C VAL A 195 -2.56 17.04 8.22
N ARG A 196 -2.21 18.18 7.62
CA ARG A 196 -3.20 19.16 7.12
C ARG A 196 -3.88 18.62 5.87
N GLU A 197 -3.13 18.00 4.97
CA GLU A 197 -3.66 17.31 3.80
C GLU A 197 -4.52 16.11 4.19
N ALA A 198 -4.11 15.32 5.17
CA ALA A 198 -4.91 14.21 5.66
C ALA A 198 -6.28 14.67 6.15
N VAL A 199 -6.34 15.73 6.98
CA VAL A 199 -7.60 16.30 7.45
C VAL A 199 -8.47 16.80 6.29
N ARG A 200 -7.88 17.49 5.30
CA ARG A 200 -8.62 17.94 4.11
C ARG A 200 -9.14 16.76 3.28
N ALA A 201 -8.32 15.74 3.07
CA ALA A 201 -8.68 14.54 2.32
C ALA A 201 -9.80 13.75 3.00
N ILE A 202 -9.77 13.65 4.34
CA ILE A 202 -10.82 13.01 5.13
C ILE A 202 -12.17 13.68 4.89
N GLY A 203 -12.23 15.01 4.97
CA GLY A 203 -13.46 15.75 4.69
C GLY A 203 -13.90 15.65 3.23
N ARG A 204 -12.97 15.88 2.29
CA ARG A 204 -13.27 15.93 0.85
C ARG A 204 -13.75 14.58 0.30
N TYR A 205 -13.07 13.50 0.65
CA TYR A 205 -13.33 12.16 0.10
C TYR A 205 -14.16 11.28 1.02
N ARG A 206 -14.62 11.80 2.17
CA ARG A 206 -15.37 11.07 3.19
C ARG A 206 -14.64 9.80 3.61
N VAL A 207 -13.36 9.94 3.96
CA VAL A 207 -12.53 8.82 4.41
C VAL A 207 -13.18 8.19 5.65
N THR A 208 -13.41 6.89 5.56
CA THR A 208 -14.00 6.07 6.61
C THR A 208 -12.94 5.41 7.50
N HIS A 209 -11.75 5.15 6.94
CA HIS A 209 -10.69 4.39 7.61
C HIS A 209 -9.34 5.07 7.40
N LEU A 210 -8.61 5.25 8.51
CA LEU A 210 -7.27 5.81 8.53
C LEU A 210 -6.34 4.86 9.29
N PRO A 211 -5.59 4.00 8.57
CA PRO A 211 -4.54 3.19 9.18
C PRO A 211 -3.42 4.08 9.72
N LEU A 212 -3.10 3.92 11.01
CA LEU A 212 -2.13 4.75 11.72
C LEU A 212 -0.99 3.94 12.29
N VAL A 213 0.14 4.61 12.47
CA VAL A 213 1.31 4.14 13.23
C VAL A 213 1.66 5.18 14.29
N PRO A 214 2.39 4.82 15.37
CA PRO A 214 2.67 5.75 16.48
C PRO A 214 3.23 7.12 16.06
N PRO A 215 4.15 7.24 15.08
CA PRO A 215 4.62 8.54 14.61
C PRO A 215 3.51 9.41 13.99
N ILE A 216 2.58 8.80 13.25
CA ILE A 216 1.46 9.52 12.64
C ILE A 216 0.47 9.95 13.73
N MET A 217 0.19 9.08 14.70
CA MET A 217 -0.65 9.42 15.85
C MET A 217 -0.08 10.60 16.64
N ALA A 218 1.23 10.62 16.89
CA ALA A 218 1.91 11.71 17.55
C ALA A 218 1.84 13.03 16.75
N ALA A 219 2.01 12.97 15.42
CA ALA A 219 1.88 14.13 14.55
C ALA A 219 0.44 14.70 14.54
N MET A 220 -0.58 13.83 14.60
CA MET A 220 -1.98 14.22 14.65
C MET A 220 -2.42 14.73 16.02
N GLY A 221 -1.86 14.19 17.11
CA GLY A 221 -2.16 14.58 18.49
C GLY A 221 -1.69 15.98 18.89
N GLY A 222 -1.03 16.70 17.97
CA GLY A 222 -0.48 18.03 18.20
C GLY A 222 0.88 17.95 18.89
N GLY A 223 1.87 18.66 18.33
CA GLY A 223 3.16 18.89 18.97
C GLY A 223 3.01 19.67 20.29
N ARG A 224 2.63 18.99 21.36
CA ARG A 224 2.97 19.38 22.72
C ARG A 224 4.18 18.55 23.11
N ARG A 225 5.37 19.12 22.93
CA ARG A 225 6.46 18.84 23.88
C ARG A 225 5.88 19.10 25.28
N PRO A 226 6.14 18.25 26.28
CA PRO A 226 5.86 18.63 27.66
C PRO A 226 6.56 19.98 27.88
N SER A 227 5.79 21.01 28.22
CA SER A 227 6.37 22.26 28.68
C SER A 227 7.21 21.92 29.90
N ALA A 228 8.53 22.08 29.78
CA ALA A 228 9.39 22.16 30.94
C ALA A 228 9.09 23.50 31.61
N ALA A 229 8.10 23.52 32.49
CA ALA A 229 7.85 24.62 33.40
C ALA A 229 7.23 24.06 34.69
N GLY A 230 7.93 24.26 35.80
CA GLY A 230 7.41 24.07 37.15
C GLY A 230 8.04 22.91 37.90
N GLY A 231 9.11 23.20 38.65
CA GLY A 231 9.67 22.27 39.60
C GLY A 231 8.64 21.78 40.63
N GLY A 232 8.74 20.51 40.98
CA GLY A 232 7.97 19.86 42.02
C GLY A 232 8.47 18.43 42.13
N GLY A 233 9.11 18.11 43.25
CA GLY A 233 9.90 16.90 43.43
C GLY A 233 9.15 15.60 43.14
N LEU A 234 9.93 14.59 42.78
CA LEU A 234 9.53 13.19 42.85
C LEU A 234 9.06 12.85 44.28
N PRO A 235 7.96 12.10 44.42
CA PRO A 235 7.89 11.14 45.50
C PRO A 235 7.56 9.75 44.95
N GLY A 236 8.46 8.82 45.27
CA GLY A 236 8.06 7.54 45.84
C GLY A 236 7.54 6.48 44.87
N ALA A 237 8.40 5.51 44.61
CA ALA A 237 7.98 4.15 44.33
C ALA A 237 6.96 3.68 45.38
N GLY A 238 5.81 3.17 44.94
CA GLY A 238 4.81 2.60 45.85
C GLY A 238 3.59 2.03 45.13
N LEU A 239 3.38 0.73 45.34
CA LEU A 239 2.15 -0.03 45.16
C LEU A 239 1.75 -0.52 43.76
N LEU A 240 2.42 -1.62 43.38
CA LEU A 240 1.70 -2.84 42.96
C LEU A 240 0.95 -3.42 44.16
N ARG A 241 -0.39 -3.48 44.13
CA ARG A 241 -1.19 -4.70 44.48
C ARG A 241 -2.70 -4.47 44.49
N ARG A 242 -3.40 -5.48 43.95
CA ARG A 242 -4.83 -5.88 44.11
C ARG A 242 -5.82 -5.07 43.25
N ARG A 243 -6.79 -5.66 42.54
CA ARG A 243 -7.54 -6.93 42.74
C ARG A 243 -8.02 -7.44 41.36
N ALA A 244 -7.76 -8.72 41.10
CA ALA A 244 -8.62 -9.54 40.25
C ALA A 244 -9.78 -10.03 41.12
N ASP A 245 -11.01 -9.77 40.68
CA ASP A 245 -12.15 -10.70 40.70
C ASP A 245 -13.44 -9.93 40.41
N LYS A 246 -14.11 -10.34 39.33
CA LYS A 246 -15.55 -10.58 39.22
C LYS A 246 -15.90 -10.85 37.76
N GLY A 247 -16.26 -12.10 37.46
CA GLY A 247 -16.93 -12.45 36.21
C GLY A 247 -18.32 -11.83 36.14
N HIS A 248 -18.86 -11.71 34.93
CA HIS A 248 -20.10 -12.35 34.48
C HIS A 248 -20.48 -11.87 33.07
N ALA A 249 -20.94 -12.85 32.27
CA ALA A 249 -21.91 -12.78 31.18
C ALA A 249 -21.55 -12.12 29.83
N HIS A 250 -21.52 -12.97 28.79
CA HIS A 250 -21.68 -12.60 27.39
C HIS A 250 -23.14 -12.16 27.10
N PRO A 251 -23.38 -11.09 26.32
CA PRO A 251 -24.70 -10.82 25.78
C PRO A 251 -24.98 -11.63 24.50
N ARG A 252 -26.14 -12.28 24.46
CA ARG A 252 -26.71 -12.94 23.26
C ARG A 252 -27.28 -11.89 22.30
N ILE A 253 -27.05 -12.08 21.00
CA ILE A 253 -27.58 -11.26 19.90
C ILE A 253 -29.00 -11.75 19.54
N PRO A 254 -30.02 -10.88 19.45
CA PRO A 254 -31.32 -11.27 18.92
C PRO A 254 -31.34 -11.22 17.38
N SER A 255 -31.88 -12.28 16.78
CA SER A 255 -32.15 -12.44 15.35
C SER A 255 -33.45 -11.76 14.93
N GLY A 256 -33.41 -10.95 13.85
CA GLY A 256 -34.59 -10.64 13.04
C GLY A 256 -34.77 -9.17 12.67
N LEU A 257 -34.50 -8.83 11.41
CA LEU A 257 -35.05 -7.64 10.73
C LEU A 257 -35.39 -8.00 9.26
N PRO A 258 -36.57 -7.62 8.74
CA PRO A 258 -37.01 -7.91 7.37
C PRO A 258 -36.44 -6.90 6.34
N PRO A 259 -36.44 -7.23 5.04
CA PRO A 259 -35.80 -6.40 4.02
C PRO A 259 -36.71 -5.25 3.58
N SER A 260 -36.25 -4.00 3.67
CA SER A 260 -36.86 -2.88 2.96
C SER A 260 -36.12 -2.61 1.65
N ARG A 261 -36.90 -2.64 0.57
CA ARG A 261 -36.51 -2.33 -0.81
C ARG A 261 -36.10 -0.85 -0.92
N PHE A 262 -35.01 -0.56 -1.63
CA PHE A 262 -34.74 0.81 -2.11
C PHE A 262 -34.57 0.85 -3.62
N HIS A 263 -35.32 1.80 -4.19
CA HIS A 263 -35.37 2.14 -5.60
C HIS A 263 -34.06 2.71 -6.12
N SER A 264 -33.75 2.31 -7.34
CA SER A 264 -32.72 2.84 -8.24
C SER A 264 -32.97 4.31 -8.62
N GLY A 265 -31.94 5.13 -8.54
CA GLY A 265 -31.95 6.52 -9.02
C GLY A 265 -30.55 7.07 -9.20
N LEU A 266 -29.97 6.80 -10.38
CA LEU A 266 -29.02 7.59 -11.18
C LEU A 266 -28.26 8.73 -10.48
N TRP A 267 -26.92 8.67 -10.46
CA TRP A 267 -26.05 9.81 -10.79
C TRP A 267 -24.72 9.31 -11.36
N HIS A 268 -24.47 9.72 -12.61
CA HIS A 268 -23.26 9.48 -13.40
C HIS A 268 -22.09 10.35 -12.89
N ASP A 269 -20.88 9.97 -13.33
CA ASP A 269 -19.56 10.60 -13.18
C ASP A 269 -18.67 10.03 -12.07
N ARG A 270 -18.07 8.87 -12.38
CA ARG A 270 -16.84 8.37 -11.75
C ARG A 270 -15.98 7.70 -12.81
N ILE A 271 -14.70 8.10 -12.86
CA ILE A 271 -13.65 7.33 -13.53
C ILE A 271 -13.52 6.02 -12.77
N TYR A 272 -14.05 4.94 -13.36
CA TYR A 272 -14.02 3.57 -12.85
C TYR A 272 -12.96 2.79 -13.61
N CYS A 273 -11.91 2.30 -12.92
CA CYS A 273 -11.23 1.09 -13.39
C CYS A 273 -12.11 -0.10 -12.99
N ARG A 274 -12.91 -0.58 -13.95
CA ARG A 274 -13.83 -1.71 -13.78
C ARG A 274 -13.07 -3.01 -14.05
N TRP A 275 -12.54 -3.66 -13.01
CA TRP A 275 -12.00 -5.01 -13.13
C TRP A 275 -13.16 -6.02 -13.16
N ASN A 276 -13.40 -6.64 -14.31
CA ASN A 276 -14.53 -7.53 -14.55
C ASN A 276 -14.19 -8.95 -14.08
N SER A 277 -14.73 -9.38 -12.94
CA SER A 277 -14.61 -10.76 -12.47
C SER A 277 -15.55 -11.67 -13.26
N ARG A 278 -15.08 -12.22 -14.39
CA ARG A 278 -15.68 -13.37 -15.07
C ARG A 278 -14.73 -14.56 -15.03
N PHE A 279 -14.50 -15.10 -13.84
CA PHE A 279 -14.05 -16.49 -13.66
C PHE A 279 -14.65 -17.00 -12.34
N GLN A 280 -15.93 -17.35 -12.42
CA GLN A 280 -16.55 -18.33 -11.55
C GLN A 280 -17.38 -19.21 -12.48
N HIS A 281 -16.79 -20.32 -12.92
CA HIS A 281 -17.41 -21.62 -13.15
C HIS A 281 -16.29 -22.65 -13.32
#